data_AF-A0A3L7T2C5-F1
#
_entry.id   AF-A0A3L7T2C5-F1
#
_cell.length_a   1.000
_cell.length_b   1.000
_cell.length_c   1.000
_cell.angle_alpha   90.00
_cell.angle_beta   90.00
_cell.angle_gamma   90.00
#
_symmetry.space_group_name_H-M   'P 1'
#
loop_
_entity.id
_entity.type
_entity.pdbx_description
1 polymer ?
#
loop_
_entity_poly.entity_id
_entity_poly.type
_entity_poly.pdbx_seq_one_letter_code
_entity_poly.pdbx_strand_id
1 'polypeptide(L)' 'MIEALKSDYIVEKLGGRFKLTALIQRRLGEIIEGARPLVDRNGRSDLEVVIDEIMQDKITLEMDPEHIERMKGTPTKKR' A
#
# COMPACT_ATOMS: atom_id res chain seq x y z
N MET A 1 14.31 14.29 3.13
CA MET A 1 13.19 14.07 2.18
C MET A 1 13.36 12.67 1.62
N ILE A 2 12.34 11.81 1.74
CA ILE A 2 12.40 10.43 1.24
C ILE A 2 12.56 10.46 -0.28
N GLU A 3 13.63 9.86 -0.78
CA GLU A 3 14.04 9.99 -2.18
C GLU A 3 13.05 9.31 -3.14
N ALA A 4 12.51 8.16 -2.74
CA ALA A 4 11.50 7.43 -3.49
C ALA A 4 10.17 8.20 -3.67
N LEU A 5 9.88 9.19 -2.82
CA LEU A 5 8.69 10.04 -2.95
C LEU A 5 8.92 11.27 -3.85
N LYS A 6 10.14 11.46 -4.37
CA LYS A 6 10.44 12.52 -5.35
C LYS A 6 10.03 12.16 -6.78
N SER A 7 9.82 10.87 -7.05
CA SER A 7 9.44 10.36 -8.36
C SER A 7 8.00 9.88 -8.36
N ASP A 8 7.29 10.10 -9.47
CA ASP A 8 5.96 9.52 -9.69
C ASP A 8 6.02 8.00 -9.96
N TYR A 9 7.19 7.39 -10.08
CA TYR A 9 7.36 5.95 -10.34
C TYR A 9 6.59 5.06 -9.34
N ILE A 10 6.71 5.34 -8.03
CA ILE A 10 6.01 4.56 -7.00
C ILE A 10 4.49 4.75 -7.07
N VAL A 11 4.05 5.92 -7.53
CA VAL A 11 2.63 6.26 -7.73
C VAL A 11 2.07 5.48 -8.92
N GLU A 12 2.80 5.46 -10.03
CA GLU A 12 2.43 4.72 -11.25
C GLU A 12 2.40 3.21 -11.00
N LYS A 13 3.39 2.68 -10.27
CA LYS A 13 3.48 1.27 -9.87
C LYS A 13 2.23 0.76 -9.14
N LEU A 14 1.69 1.57 -8.22
CA LEU A 14 0.49 1.21 -7.45
C LEU A 14 -0.83 1.65 -8.09
N GLY A 15 -0.78 2.30 -9.25
CA GLY A 15 -1.97 2.76 -9.98
C GLY A 15 -2.67 3.96 -9.34
N GLY A 16 -1.90 4.87 -8.72
CA GLY A 16 -2.37 6.19 -8.28
C GLY A 16 -2.05 6.54 -6.83
N ARG A 17 -2.10 7.86 -6.54
CA ARG A 17 -1.73 8.43 -5.23
C ARG A 17 -2.61 7.93 -4.09
N PHE A 18 -3.90 7.74 -4.35
CA PHE A 18 -4.83 7.23 -3.36
C PHE A 18 -4.46 5.82 -2.90
N LYS A 19 -4.18 4.92 -3.85
CA LYS A 19 -3.77 3.54 -3.58
C LYS A 19 -2.45 3.48 -2.82
N LEU A 20 -1.47 4.29 -3.23
CA LEU A 20 -0.20 4.44 -2.50
C LEU A 20 -0.43 4.88 -1.05
N THR A 21 -1.18 5.95 -0.82
CA THR A 21 -1.45 6.46 0.54
C THR A 21 -2.18 5.42 1.39
N ALA A 22 -3.18 4.74 0.83
CA ALA A 22 -3.92 3.70 1.54
C ALA A 22 -3.02 2.52 1.96
N LEU A 23 -2.14 2.06 1.06
CA LEU A 23 -1.18 0.98 1.36
C LEU A 23 -0.20 1.41 2.47
N ILE A 24 0.35 2.64 2.36
CA ILE A 24 1.27 3.18 3.37
C ILE A 24 0.59 3.26 4.74
N GLN A 25 -0.62 3.82 4.81
CA GLN A 25 -1.35 3.99 6.08
C GLN A 25 -1.65 2.65 6.74
N ARG A 26 -2.11 1.67 5.96
CA ARG A 26 -2.37 0.31 6.46
C ARG A 26 -1.10 -0.32 7.01
N ARG A 27 -0.01 -0.31 6.24
CA ARG A 27 1.23 -0.95 6.64
C ARG A 27 1.89 -0.28 7.84
N LEU A 28 1.84 1.06 7.92
CA LEU A 28 2.29 1.79 9.09
C LEU A 28 1.54 1.37 10.35
N GLY A 29 0.22 1.19 10.26
CA GLY A 29 -0.60 0.67 11.36
C GLY A 29 -0.11 -0.68 11.85
N GLU A 30 0.14 -1.62 10.93
CA GLU A 30 0.68 -2.95 11.26
C GLU A 30 2.03 -2.87 12.00
N ILE A 31 2.95 -2.01 11.54
CA ILE A 31 4.25 -1.83 12.20
C ILE A 31 4.08 -1.22 13.60
N ILE A 32 3.18 -0.24 13.76
CA ILE A 32 2.88 0.38 15.06
C ILE A 32 2.29 -0.64 16.03
N GLU A 33 1.46 -1.57 15.53
CA GLU A 33 0.90 -2.69 16.31
C GLU A 33 1.94 -3.78 16.63
N GLY A 34 3.19 -3.65 16.16
CA GLY A 34 4.30 -4.53 16.47
C GLY A 34 4.62 -5.56 15.39
N ALA A 35 4.04 -5.44 14.19
CA ALA A 35 4.42 -6.28 13.07
C ALA A 35 5.90 -6.11 12.72
N ARG A 36 6.56 -7.22 12.39
CA ARG A 36 7.98 -7.19 12.01
C ARG A 36 8.14 -6.56 10.61
N PRO A 37 9.07 -5.62 10.44
CA PRO A 37 9.50 -5.16 9.12
C PRO A 37 10.01 -6.30 8.24
N LEU A 38 9.69 -6.25 6.95
CA LEU A 38 10.15 -7.17 5.91
C LEU A 38 11.49 -6.72 5.29
N VAL A 39 11.95 -5.53 5.64
CA VAL A 39 13.27 -4.98 5.32
C VAL A 39 14.03 -4.66 6.61
N ASP A 40 15.35 -4.57 6.53
CA ASP A 40 16.16 -4.18 7.68
C ASP A 40 15.87 -2.72 8.05
N ARG A 41 15.62 -2.44 9.33
CA ARG A 41 15.30 -1.08 9.77
C ARG A 41 16.49 -0.15 9.66
N ASN A 42 17.73 -0.60 9.92
CA ASN A 42 18.95 0.22 9.85
C ASN A 42 18.81 1.65 10.44
N GLY A 43 18.04 1.82 11.52
CA GLY A 43 17.77 3.14 12.14
C GLY A 43 16.77 4.05 11.40
N ARG A 44 16.14 3.57 10.33
CA ARG A 44 15.13 4.29 9.54
C ARG A 44 13.79 4.40 10.27
N SER A 45 13.03 5.43 9.93
CA SER A 45 11.65 5.62 10.39
C SER A 45 10.72 4.53 9.84
N ASP A 46 9.58 4.32 10.49
CA ASP A 46 8.60 3.32 10.01
C ASP A 46 8.11 3.66 8.60
N LEU A 47 7.94 4.96 8.28
CA LEU A 47 7.56 5.38 6.94
C LEU A 47 8.62 5.00 5.90
N GLU A 48 9.89 5.22 6.19
CA GLU A 48 10.99 4.85 5.28
C GLU A 48 11.08 3.33 5.09
N VAL A 49 10.83 2.55 6.14
CA VAL A 49 10.73 1.10 6.08
C VAL A 49 9.59 0.67 5.16
N VAL A 50 8.38 1.21 5.35
CA VAL A 50 7.22 0.90 4.51
C VAL A 50 7.47 1.25 3.04
N ILE A 51 8.05 2.41 2.76
CA ILE A 51 8.38 2.79 1.39
C ILE A 51 9.38 1.82 0.76
N ASP A 52 10.40 1.39 1.51
CA ASP A 52 11.38 0.41 1.02
C ASP A 52 10.75 -0.97 0.79
N GLU A 53 9.81 -1.40 1.63
CA GLU A 53 9.02 -2.62 1.39
C GLU A 53 8.22 -2.56 0.08
N ILE A 54 7.62 -1.41 -0.26
CA ILE A 54 6.89 -1.19 -1.53
C ILE A 54 7.86 -1.20 -2.71
N MET A 55 9.01 -0.53 -2.56
CA MET A 55 10.02 -0.45 -3.61
C MET A 55 10.63 -1.81 -3.94
N GLN A 56 10.80 -2.67 -2.92
CA GLN A 56 11.29 -4.05 -3.06
C GLN A 56 10.19 -5.07 -3.40
N ASP A 57 8.97 -4.64 -3.74
CA ASP A 57 7.84 -5.52 -4.07
C ASP A 57 7.47 -6.53 -2.96
N LYS A 58 7.84 -6.24 -1.71
CA LYS A 58 7.51 -7.10 -0.56
C LYS A 58 6.08 -6.92 -0.07
N ILE A 59 5.51 -5.74 -0.34
CA ILE A 59 4.10 -5.45 -0.09
C ILE A 59 3.49 -4.81 -1.34
N THR A 60 2.25 -5.16 -1.63
CA THR A 60 1.47 -4.59 -2.74
C THR A 60 -0.02 -4.66 -2.40
N LEU A 61 -0.85 -4.00 -3.20
CA LEU A 61 -2.30 -4.15 -3.13
C LEU A 61 -2.72 -5.33 -4.01
N GLU A 62 -3.00 -6.47 -3.39
CA GLU A 62 -3.70 -7.55 -4.10
C GLU A 62 -5.18 -7.16 -4.26
N MET A 63 -5.51 -6.75 -5.48
CA MET A 63 -6.89 -6.48 -5.88
C MET A 63 -7.42 -7.72 -6.58
N ASP A 64 -8.00 -8.64 -5.81
CA ASP A 64 -8.67 -9.81 -6.38
C ASP A 64 -9.88 -9.36 -7.22
N PRO A 65 -9.93 -9.66 -8.54
CA PRO A 65 -11.02 -9.23 -9.40
C PRO A 65 -12.40 -9.74 -8.96
N GLU A 66 -12.47 -10.93 -8.39
CA GLU A 66 -13.71 -11.50 -7.85
C GLU A 66 -14.15 -10.74 -6.60
N HIS A 67 -13.20 -10.30 -5.77
CA HIS A 67 -13.48 -9.45 -4.61
C HIS A 67 -14.02 -8.07 -5.03
N ILE A 68 -13.47 -7.48 -6.09
CA ILE A 68 -14.00 -6.22 -6.67
C ILE A 68 -15.43 -6.44 -7.18
N GLU A 69 -15.69 -7.52 -7.91
CA GLU A 69 -17.03 -7.82 -8.43
C GLU A 69 -18.06 -8.05 -7.32
N ARG A 70 -17.67 -8.73 -6.24
CA ARG A 70 -18.52 -8.88 -5.04
C ARG A 70 -18.84 -7.53 -4.38
N MET A 71 -17.87 -6.61 -4.34
CA MET A 71 -18.04 -5.26 -3.76
C MET A 71 -18.95 -4.35 -4.60
N LYS A 72 -19.05 -4.56 -5.92
CA LYS A 72 -19.91 -3.73 -6.78
C LYS A 72 -21.40 -3.86 -6.47
N GLY A 73 -21.80 -4.90 -5.73
CA GLY A 73 -23.18 -5.17 -5.36
C GLY A 73 -24.06 -5.49 -6.57
N THR A 74 -25.01 -6.39 -6.41
CA THR A 74 -26.01 -6.63 -7.45
C THR A 74 -26.76 -5.32 -7.70
N PRO A 75 -26.88 -4.81 -8.94
CA PRO A 75 -27.66 -3.61 -9.20
C PRO A 75 -29.07 -3.84 -8.63
N THR A 76 -29.45 -3.00 -7.68
CA THR A 76 -30.78 -3.02 -7.08
C THR A 76 -31.78 -2.86 -8.21
N LYS A 77 -32.54 -3.93 -8.51
CA LYS A 77 -33.68 -3.86 -9.42
C LYS A 77 -34.60 -2.76 -8.89
N LYS A 78 -34.60 -1.60 -9.56
CA LYS A 78 -35.61 -0.56 -9.36
C LYS A 78 -36.98 -1.22 -9.51
N ARG A 79 -37.75 -1.22 -8.42
CA ARG A 79 -39.19 -1.50 -8.45
C ARG A 79 -39.92 -0.31 -9.04
#